data_AF-A0A533UXB3-F1
#
_entry.id   AF-A0A533UXB3-F1
#
_cell.length_a   1.000
_cell.length_b   1.000
_cell.length_c   1.000
_cell.angle_alpha   90.00
_cell.angle_beta   90.00
_cell.angle_gamma   90.00
#
_symmetry.space_group_name_H-M   'P 1'
#
loop_
_entity.id
_entity.type
_entity.pdbx_description
1 polymer ?
#
loop_
_entity_poly.entity_id
_entity_poly.type
_entity_poly.pdbx_seq_one_letter_code
_entity_poly.pdbx_strand_id
1 'polypeptide(L)'
;MVEKSGHLCASVIRQGISEHLKGRNPEISYTQSAYIVELRKIFENELGSLKSVIYIYDRVVMFSIPIKNHIVVFSTDRNINIDDVFQQAQSFINNTETELDIALDVKNIAQDKKESVRNLYDSGISEEMIAEQLDLNLATVKSLIKIITTK
;
A
#
# COMPACT_ATOMS: atom_id res chain seq x y z
N MET A 1 -3.15 1.69 -4.50
CA MET A 1 -1.96 1.03 -3.93
C MET A 1 -1.79 -0.31 -4.58
N VAL A 2 -0.57 -0.60 -5.00
CA VAL A 2 -0.21 -1.74 -5.84
C VAL A 2 0.98 -2.45 -5.19
N GLU A 3 1.02 -3.77 -5.28
CA GLU A 3 2.18 -4.57 -4.90
C GLU A 3 3.32 -4.42 -5.93
N LYS A 4 4.54 -4.86 -5.58
CA LYS A 4 5.65 -4.94 -6.55
C LYS A 4 5.32 -5.80 -7.78
N SER A 5 4.43 -6.78 -7.62
CA SER A 5 3.95 -7.66 -8.70
C SER A 5 3.07 -6.95 -9.73
N GLY A 6 2.59 -5.73 -9.43
CA GLY A 6 1.57 -5.05 -10.21
C GLY A 6 0.14 -5.35 -9.76
N HIS A 7 -0.05 -6.23 -8.77
CA HIS A 7 -1.38 -6.56 -8.27
C HIS A 7 -1.98 -5.41 -7.44
N LEU A 8 -3.27 -5.12 -7.66
CA LEU A 8 -3.96 -4.04 -6.97
C LEU A 8 -4.35 -4.46 -5.54
N CYS A 9 -3.80 -3.79 -4.52
CA CYS A 9 -4.19 -4.05 -3.13
C CYS A 9 -5.48 -3.32 -2.76
N ALA A 10 -5.59 -2.05 -3.15
CA ALA A 10 -6.67 -1.14 -2.81
C ALA A 10 -6.70 0.05 -3.77
N SER A 11 -7.88 0.52 -4.15
CA SER A 11 -8.06 1.74 -4.94
C SER A 11 -9.27 2.53 -4.45
N VAL A 12 -9.19 3.85 -4.64
CA VAL A 12 -10.35 4.74 -4.54
C VAL A 12 -10.35 5.58 -5.81
N ILE A 13 -11.48 5.62 -6.50
CA ILE A 13 -11.69 6.50 -7.64
C ILE A 13 -12.69 7.56 -7.21
N ARG A 14 -12.28 8.82 -7.22
CA ARG A 14 -13.20 9.92 -6.91
C ARG A 14 -14.21 10.05 -8.06
N GLN A 15 -15.51 10.03 -7.73
CA GLN A 15 -16.58 10.28 -8.70
C GLN A 15 -16.38 11.63 -9.40
N GLY A 16 -16.54 11.66 -10.72
CA GLY A 16 -16.34 12.84 -11.56
C GLY A 16 -15.06 12.81 -12.43
N ILE A 17 -14.04 12.02 -12.07
CA ILE A 17 -12.77 11.91 -12.84
C ILE A 17 -12.77 10.67 -13.76
N SER A 18 -13.90 9.98 -13.86
CA SER A 18 -14.05 8.71 -14.60
C SER A 18 -13.80 8.80 -16.10
N GLU A 19 -13.50 9.97 -16.66
CA GLU A 19 -13.52 10.19 -18.11
C GLU A 19 -12.20 9.91 -18.83
N HIS A 20 -11.06 9.93 -18.14
CA HIS A 20 -9.76 9.80 -18.82
C HIS A 20 -9.28 8.35 -19.01
N LEU A 21 -9.80 7.40 -18.23
CA LEU A 21 -9.39 5.99 -18.26
C LEU A 21 -10.53 5.02 -18.63
N LYS A 22 -11.71 5.54 -19.01
CA LYS A 22 -12.83 4.73 -19.49
C LYS A 22 -12.39 3.87 -20.68
N GLY A 23 -12.49 2.55 -20.54
CA GLY A 23 -12.27 1.58 -21.63
C GLY A 23 -10.88 0.92 -21.70
N ARG A 24 -9.95 1.21 -20.77
CA ARG A 24 -8.67 0.48 -20.67
C ARG A 24 -8.61 -0.31 -19.36
N ASN A 25 -7.98 -1.48 -19.36
CA ASN A 25 -7.79 -2.24 -18.13
C ASN A 25 -6.79 -1.48 -17.22
N PRO A 26 -7.23 -0.89 -16.10
CA PRO A 26 -6.35 -0.13 -15.20
C PRO A 26 -5.24 -1.00 -14.61
N GLU A 27 -5.42 -2.32 -14.56
CA GLU A 27 -4.37 -3.27 -14.13
C GLU A 27 -3.10 -3.16 -14.98
N ILE A 28 -3.22 -2.88 -16.28
CA ILE A 28 -2.04 -2.71 -17.15
C ILE A 28 -1.23 -1.50 -16.67
N SER A 29 -1.90 -0.41 -16.32
CA SER A 29 -1.23 0.81 -15.83
C SER A 29 -0.57 0.56 -14.47
N TYR A 30 -1.22 -0.19 -13.58
CA TYR A 30 -0.67 -0.58 -12.29
C TYR A 30 0.57 -1.47 -12.44
N THR A 31 0.50 -2.50 -13.27
CA THR A 31 1.62 -3.40 -13.56
C THR A 31 2.80 -2.67 -14.19
N GLN A 32 2.55 -1.77 -15.14
CA GLN A 32 3.61 -0.94 -15.73
C GLN A 32 4.27 -0.05 -14.69
N SER A 33 3.48 0.61 -13.85
CA SER A 33 3.99 1.47 -12.78
C SER A 33 4.87 0.68 -11.81
N ALA A 34 4.42 -0.51 -11.41
CA ALA A 34 5.18 -1.39 -10.53
C ALA A 34 6.50 -1.84 -11.17
N TYR A 35 6.44 -2.28 -12.41
CA TYR A 35 7.62 -2.71 -13.15
C TYR A 35 8.67 -1.61 -13.30
N ILE A 36 8.24 -0.39 -13.65
CA ILE A 36 9.16 0.75 -13.81
C ILE A 36 9.82 1.14 -12.49
N VAL A 37 9.07 1.16 -11.39
CA VAL A 37 9.63 1.43 -10.06
C VAL A 37 10.73 0.42 -9.73
N GLU A 38 10.48 -0.88 -9.92
CA GLU A 38 11.47 -1.91 -9.62
C GLU A 38 12.70 -1.84 -10.54
N LEU A 39 12.52 -1.54 -11.84
CA LEU A 39 13.66 -1.30 -12.74
C LEU A 39 14.51 -0.11 -12.31
N ARG A 40 13.89 0.95 -11.80
CA ARG A 40 14.62 2.15 -11.36
C ARG A 40 15.37 1.91 -10.05
N LYS A 41 14.88 1.02 -9.18
CA LYS A 41 15.57 0.65 -7.93
C LYS A 41 16.94 0.01 -8.16
N ILE A 42 17.19 -0.57 -9.33
CA ILE A 42 18.48 -1.16 -9.69
C ILE A 42 19.63 -0.13 -9.59
N PHE A 43 19.33 1.17 -9.76
CA PHE A 43 20.31 2.26 -9.73
C PHE A 43 20.40 2.97 -8.37
N GLU A 44 19.79 2.43 -7.29
CA GLU A 44 19.77 3.12 -6.00
C GLU A 44 21.14 3.27 -5.36
N ASN A 45 22.08 2.36 -5.65
CA ASN A 45 23.45 2.46 -5.16
C ASN A 45 24.19 3.66 -5.75
N GLU A 46 23.86 4.04 -6.98
CA GLU A 46 24.51 5.13 -7.72
C GLU A 46 23.77 6.46 -7.59
N LEU A 47 22.43 6.43 -7.55
CA LEU A 47 21.58 7.63 -7.63
C LEU A 47 20.91 8.00 -6.29
N GLY A 48 21.05 7.14 -5.28
CA GLY A 48 20.28 7.23 -4.03
C GLY A 48 18.86 6.67 -4.16
N SER A 49 18.15 6.61 -3.03
CA SER A 49 16.83 5.98 -2.95
C SER A 49 15.80 6.66 -3.86
N LEU A 50 15.05 5.85 -4.62
CA LEU A 50 14.02 6.34 -5.52
C LEU A 50 12.86 6.96 -4.72
N LYS A 51 12.60 8.25 -4.91
CA LYS A 51 11.51 8.96 -4.23
C LYS A 51 10.17 8.84 -4.94
N SER A 52 10.18 8.92 -6.27
CA SER A 52 8.97 8.80 -7.09
C SER A 52 9.30 8.63 -8.56
N VAL A 53 8.35 8.09 -9.32
CA VAL A 53 8.29 8.18 -10.78
C VAL A 53 7.05 8.99 -11.16
N ILE A 54 7.23 10.03 -11.97
CA ILE A 54 6.15 10.95 -12.35
C ILE A 54 6.03 11.00 -13.86
N TYR A 55 4.84 10.69 -14.38
CA TYR A 55 4.50 10.88 -15.79
C TYR A 55 3.62 12.11 -15.95
N ILE A 56 4.02 13.01 -16.83
CA ILE A 56 3.29 14.24 -17.14
C ILE A 56 2.72 14.08 -18.54
N TYR A 57 1.41 13.90 -18.62
CA TYR A 57 0.65 13.94 -19.88
C TYR A 57 -0.06 15.28 -20.02
N ASP A 58 -0.54 15.59 -21.22
CA ASP A 58 -1.25 16.84 -21.51
C ASP A 58 -2.47 17.09 -20.60
N ARG A 59 -3.13 16.02 -20.13
CA ARG A 59 -4.36 16.09 -19.33
C ARG A 59 -4.18 15.73 -17.87
N VAL A 60 -3.20 14.90 -17.55
CA VAL A 60 -3.07 14.26 -16.24
C VAL A 60 -1.61 14.12 -15.85
N VAL A 61 -1.33 14.25 -14.56
CA VAL A 61 -0.06 13.87 -13.94
C VAL A 61 -0.29 12.59 -13.17
N MET A 62 0.55 11.58 -13.42
CA MET A 62 0.52 10.30 -12.71
C MET A 62 1.74 10.18 -11.83
N PHE A 63 1.51 9.84 -10.56
CA PHE A 63 2.54 9.64 -9.55
C PHE A 63 2.62 8.15 -9.20
N SER A 64 3.84 7.65 -9.10
CA SER A 64 4.16 6.33 -8.53
C SER A 64 5.20 6.52 -7.44
N ILE A 65 4.80 6.34 -6.18
CA ILE A 65 5.65 6.55 -5.01
C ILE A 65 5.91 5.18 -4.37
N PRO A 66 7.18 4.70 -4.35
CA PRO A 66 7.52 3.49 -3.62
C PRO A 66 7.40 3.71 -2.11
N ILE A 67 6.74 2.77 -1.42
CA ILE A 67 6.57 2.76 0.03
C ILE A 67 6.83 1.34 0.51
N LYS A 68 8.01 1.10 1.09
CA LYS A 68 8.44 -0.25 1.53
C LYS A 68 8.26 -1.30 0.42
N ASN A 69 7.31 -2.22 0.62
CA ASN A 69 6.98 -3.30 -0.31
C ASN A 69 5.81 -3.01 -1.26
N HIS A 70 5.29 -1.78 -1.22
CA HIS A 70 4.14 -1.36 -2.00
C HIS A 70 4.46 -0.11 -2.80
N ILE A 71 3.53 0.25 -3.69
CA ILE A 71 3.62 1.42 -4.53
C ILE A 71 2.27 2.13 -4.46
N VAL A 72 2.30 3.40 -4.07
CA VAL A 72 1.13 4.27 -4.17
C VAL A 72 1.13 4.88 -5.57
N VAL A 73 0.10 4.53 -6.33
CA VAL A 73 -0.17 5.07 -7.65
C VAL A 73 -1.40 5.95 -7.55
N PHE A 74 -1.28 7.20 -7.96
CA PHE A 74 -2.40 8.13 -8.07
C PHE A 74 -2.21 9.07 -9.24
N SER A 75 -3.29 9.73 -9.64
CA SER A 75 -3.29 10.69 -10.74
C SER A 75 -4.11 11.91 -10.40
N THR A 76 -3.75 13.04 -10.99
CA THR A 76 -4.42 14.33 -10.78
C THR A 76 -4.37 15.16 -12.06
N ASP A 77 -5.20 16.19 -12.16
CA ASP A 77 -5.25 17.08 -13.32
C ASP A 77 -3.91 17.79 -13.57
N ARG A 78 -3.67 18.22 -14.80
CA ARG A 78 -2.39 18.80 -15.23
C ARG A 78 -2.03 20.14 -14.58
N ASN A 79 -3.03 20.92 -14.15
CA ASN A 79 -2.86 22.28 -13.65
C ASN A 79 -2.56 22.28 -12.13
N ILE A 80 -1.47 21.63 -11.76
CA ILE A 80 -1.00 21.52 -10.38
C ILE A 80 0.47 21.93 -10.24
N ASN A 81 0.88 22.26 -9.02
CA ASN A 81 2.28 22.24 -8.63
C ASN A 81 2.66 20.80 -8.22
N ILE A 82 3.56 20.19 -8.98
CA ILE A 82 3.97 18.79 -8.80
C ILE A 82 4.68 18.60 -7.46
N ASP A 83 5.53 19.53 -7.06
CA ASP A 83 6.30 19.43 -5.82
C ASP A 83 5.36 19.54 -4.61
N ASP A 84 4.41 20.48 -4.63
CA ASP A 84 3.44 20.64 -3.53
C ASP A 84 2.58 19.38 -3.35
N VAL A 85 2.10 18.81 -4.46
CA VAL A 85 1.29 17.58 -4.43
C VAL A 85 2.12 16.39 -3.96
N PHE A 86 3.37 16.28 -4.43
CA PHE A 86 4.28 15.23 -3.98
C PHE A 86 4.55 15.33 -2.48
N GLN A 87 4.84 16.52 -1.95
CA GLN A 87 5.08 16.71 -0.52
C GLN A 87 3.85 16.41 0.33
N GLN A 88 2.66 16.81 -0.13
CA GLN A 88 1.41 16.47 0.55
C GLN A 88 1.16 14.95 0.59
N ALA A 89 1.36 14.27 -0.55
CA ALA A 89 1.23 12.82 -0.63
C ALA A 89 2.23 12.12 0.29
N GLN A 90 3.51 12.55 0.27
CA GLN A 90 4.57 11.99 1.11
C GLN A 90 4.26 12.19 2.60
N SER A 91 3.80 13.38 3.00
CA SER A 91 3.40 13.66 4.37
C SER A 91 2.25 12.77 4.83
N PHE A 92 1.21 12.63 4.01
CA PHE A 92 0.08 11.74 4.29
C PHE A 92 0.53 10.27 4.44
N ILE A 93 1.38 9.80 3.52
CA ILE A 93 1.96 8.46 3.55
C ILE A 93 2.71 8.23 4.86
N ASN A 94 3.64 9.13 5.21
CA ASN A 94 4.47 8.96 6.40
C ASN A 94 3.63 8.96 7.69
N ASN A 95 2.58 9.78 7.74
CA ASN A 95 1.67 9.82 8.90
C ASN A 95 0.77 8.58 9.01
N THR A 96 0.56 7.86 7.91
CA THR A 96 -0.31 6.67 7.86
C THR A 96 0.50 5.37 7.76
N GLU A 97 1.83 5.45 7.64
CA GLU A 97 2.71 4.33 7.29
C GLU A 97 2.62 3.18 8.29
N THR A 98 2.59 3.50 9.59
CA THR A 98 2.45 2.49 10.65
C THR A 98 1.09 1.78 10.59
N GLU A 99 0.01 2.51 10.35
CA GLU A 99 -1.33 1.93 10.24
C GLU A 99 -1.47 1.11 8.94
N LEU A 100 -0.82 1.55 7.87
CA LEU A 100 -0.84 0.90 6.57
C LEU A 100 -0.08 -0.43 6.56
N ASP A 101 1.11 -0.46 7.18
CA ASP A 101 1.88 -1.71 7.36
C ASP A 101 1.07 -2.74 8.13
N ILE A 102 0.50 -2.32 9.28
CA ILE A 102 -0.33 -3.17 10.11
C ILE A 102 -1.54 -3.70 9.31
N ALA A 103 -2.22 -2.84 8.55
CA ALA A 103 -3.37 -3.25 7.75
C ALA A 103 -3.00 -4.23 6.63
N LEU A 104 -1.84 -4.06 6.00
CA LEU A 104 -1.38 -4.93 4.91
C LEU A 104 -0.88 -6.27 5.43
N ASP A 105 -0.13 -6.28 6.53
CA ASP A 105 0.28 -7.51 7.22
C ASP A 105 -0.95 -8.32 7.62
N VAL A 106 -1.96 -7.68 8.22
CA VAL A 106 -3.23 -8.34 8.57
C VAL A 106 -3.94 -8.90 7.34
N LYS A 107 -3.98 -8.17 6.22
CA LYS A 107 -4.67 -8.62 4.99
C LYS A 107 -4.01 -9.86 4.41
N ASN A 108 -2.68 -9.93 4.41
CA ASN A 108 -1.89 -11.00 3.80
C ASN A 108 -1.77 -12.27 4.66
N ILE A 109 -2.18 -12.23 5.93
CA ILE A 109 -2.24 -13.43 6.77
C ILE A 109 -3.32 -14.39 6.26
N ALA A 110 -2.94 -15.65 6.07
CA ALA A 110 -3.83 -16.74 5.66
C ALA A 110 -4.96 -16.98 6.66
N GLN A 111 -6.10 -17.46 6.17
CA GLN A 111 -7.34 -17.54 6.95
C GLN A 111 -7.24 -18.49 8.15
N ASP A 112 -6.57 -19.63 7.98
CA ASP A 112 -6.24 -20.62 9.02
C ASP A 112 -5.43 -20.00 10.16
N LYS A 113 -4.47 -19.13 9.81
CA LYS A 113 -3.64 -18.42 10.79
C LYS A 113 -4.44 -17.35 11.54
N LYS A 114 -5.39 -16.68 10.87
CA LYS A 114 -6.36 -15.76 11.53
C LYS A 114 -7.27 -16.49 12.52
N GLU A 115 -7.72 -17.69 12.15
CA GLU A 115 -8.55 -18.54 13.01
C GLU A 115 -7.78 -19.08 14.21
N SER A 116 -6.49 -19.39 14.01
CA SER A 116 -5.58 -19.76 15.11
C SER A 116 -5.41 -18.63 16.11
N VAL A 117 -5.21 -17.38 15.66
CA VAL A 117 -5.16 -16.20 16.54
C VAL A 117 -6.45 -16.07 17.37
N ARG A 118 -7.63 -16.23 16.72
CA ARG A 118 -8.92 -16.17 17.40
C ARG A 118 -9.04 -17.22 18.51
N ASN A 119 -8.77 -18.48 18.19
CA ASN A 119 -8.93 -19.59 19.13
C ASN A 119 -8.01 -19.45 20.35
N LEU A 120 -6.76 -19.02 20.13
CA LEU A 120 -5.80 -18.81 21.22
C LEU A 120 -6.23 -17.63 22.11
N TYR A 121 -6.70 -16.54 21.51
CA TYR A 121 -7.19 -15.38 22.25
C TYR A 121 -8.46 -15.72 23.06
N ASP A 122 -9.43 -16.39 22.46
CA ASP A 122 -10.66 -16.84 23.13
C ASP A 122 -10.37 -17.84 24.28
N SER A 123 -9.23 -18.53 24.21
CA SER A 123 -8.73 -19.42 25.27
C SER A 123 -7.97 -18.69 26.40
N GLY A 124 -7.88 -17.35 26.34
CA GLY A 124 -7.25 -16.52 27.35
C GLY A 124 -5.72 -16.43 27.26
N ILE A 125 -5.13 -16.79 26.12
CA ILE A 125 -3.67 -16.66 25.91
C ILE A 125 -3.33 -15.20 25.62
N SER A 126 -2.24 -14.71 26.23
CA SER A 126 -1.78 -13.33 26.04
C SER A 126 -1.35 -13.05 24.61
N GLU A 127 -1.50 -11.79 24.18
CA GLU A 127 -1.16 -11.35 22.83
C GLU A 127 0.33 -11.55 22.52
N GLU A 128 1.20 -11.36 23.52
CA GLU A 128 2.64 -11.62 23.43
C GLU A 128 2.94 -13.10 23.15
N MET A 129 2.30 -14.02 23.87
CA MET A 129 2.49 -15.46 23.66
C MET A 129 1.92 -15.93 22.31
N ILE A 130 0.82 -15.34 21.85
CA ILE A 130 0.25 -15.63 20.53
C ILE A 130 1.21 -15.18 19.42
N ALA A 131 1.80 -13.98 19.56
CA ALA A 131 2.77 -13.44 18.62
C ALA A 131 4.00 -14.35 18.48
N GLU A 132 4.54 -14.81 19.61
CA GLU A 132 5.67 -15.74 19.64
C GLU A 132 5.30 -17.11 19.03
N GLN A 133 4.18 -17.69 19.45
CA GLN A 133 3.76 -19.03 19.00
C GLN A 133 3.47 -19.10 17.49
N LEU A 134 2.92 -18.03 16.92
CA LEU A 134 2.54 -17.98 15.51
C LEU A 134 3.57 -17.31 14.62
N ASP A 135 4.72 -16.88 15.17
CA ASP A 135 5.74 -16.11 14.45
C ASP A 135 5.11 -14.90 13.73
N LEU A 136 4.44 -14.05 14.51
CA LEU A 136 3.80 -12.82 14.07
C LEU A 136 4.31 -11.64 14.89
N ASN A 137 4.32 -10.45 14.29
CA ASN A 137 4.56 -9.22 15.05
C ASN A 137 3.39 -8.98 16.03
N LEU A 138 3.71 -8.61 17.27
CA LEU A 138 2.74 -8.24 18.31
C LEU A 138 1.74 -7.17 17.84
N ALA A 139 2.20 -6.19 17.05
CA ALA A 139 1.31 -5.15 16.49
C ALA A 139 0.25 -5.73 15.54
N THR A 140 0.63 -6.75 14.77
CA THR A 140 -0.26 -7.48 13.85
C THR A 140 -1.27 -8.33 14.62
N VAL A 141 -0.84 -9.01 15.69
CA VAL A 141 -1.72 -9.77 16.58
C VAL A 141 -2.76 -8.87 17.26
N LYS A 142 -2.32 -7.75 17.85
CA LYS A 142 -3.21 -6.74 18.44
C LYS A 142 -4.27 -6.25 17.47
N SER A 143 -3.88 -6.05 16.22
CA SER A 143 -4.78 -5.54 15.18
C SER A 143 -5.75 -6.60 14.68
N LEU A 144 -5.31 -7.86 14.56
CA LEU A 144 -6.20 -9.00 14.29
C LEU A 144 -7.26 -9.16 15.37
N ILE A 145 -6.84 -9.14 16.64
CA ILE A 145 -7.76 -9.26 17.78
C ILE A 145 -8.79 -8.14 17.74
N LYS A 146 -8.36 -6.87 17.55
CA LYS A 146 -9.27 -5.73 17.42
C LYS A 146 -10.31 -5.93 16.31
N ILE A 147 -9.92 -6.47 15.15
CA ILE A 147 -10.87 -6.76 14.05
C ILE A 147 -11.84 -7.89 14.43
N ILE A 148 -11.36 -8.90 15.14
CA ILE A 148 -12.12 -10.08 15.55
C ILE A 148 -13.16 -9.73 16.64
N THR A 149 -12.81 -8.84 17.58
CA THR A 149 -13.63 -8.46 18.75
C THR A 149 -14.58 -7.30 18.48
N THR A 150 -14.38 -6.51 17.42
CA THR A 150 -15.28 -5.40 17.04
C THR A 150 -16.47 -5.89 16.18
N LYS A 151 -16.87 -7.16 16.32
CA LYS A 151 -18.06 -7.74 15.67
C LYS A 151 -19.23 -7.80 16.62
#